data_AF-A0A942RI44-F1
#
_entry.id   AF-A0A942RI44-F1
#
_cell.length_a   1.000
_cell.length_b   1.000
_cell.length_c   1.000
_cell.angle_alpha   90.00
_cell.angle_beta   90.00
_cell.angle_gamma   90.00
#
_symmetry.space_group_name_H-M   'P 1'
#
loop_
_entity.id
_entity.type
_entity.pdbx_description
1 polymer ?
#
loop_
_entity_poly.entity_id
_entity_poly.type
_entity_poly.pdbx_seq_one_letter_code
_entity_poly.pdbx_strand_id
1 'polypeptide(L)'
;MKCQLVFDTTKIKKGKIDFTFDTFNQRISVRDNGIGINVEQLKRILKPNVTYKYGSDFLRGEKGVGLTFILFSTNNFEIETSNGKEKIDGKVKNAFDWVKSKVDEVPKLEMSIEKENGSPFTEFKLGGISSIMDDFNLFEFNIGKLKYILRTKTAAGNTASLFNQQPRKDIEISLTYIDEKNKSTIEKVPYGFDAPHNYIKPNISFDERKEKKANGQDEKVRGKAVYKTDKTRTKSGREIKYYYFVCSRYKYYEMSKNILGYDDKELVEGRIYLSTKNMPTGIEISPPTVGKAGYWANNLYIIMEYDDLDLDMGRKSVSGRIVKMIRDEAEKIYKELQNHFSDIVDTDDITEDTLESQEQIEEIWDSLSSVDNLNAGYLNYFKVPLFEQGVVAVFHELVGAKKLHGYQTWRTNMKDTYDEFVKYKSGKRDYKILIEFKFDAADIIKDITDGGKKEYSKIQLLVCWDIDIKKFKSEGYDVIDNEEETPFFNGTTHKISIPQIKNQISVICLKKFLEQESKKK
;
A
#
# COMPACT_ATOMS: atom_id res chain seq x y z
N MET A 1 45.82 3.78 0.60
CA MET A 1 45.93 5.20 1.00
C MET A 1 44.56 5.84 0.89
N LYS A 2 43.83 6.00 2.01
CA LYS A 2 42.48 6.58 2.01
C LYS A 2 42.62 8.10 1.93
N CYS A 3 42.35 8.68 0.76
CA CYS A 3 42.29 10.13 0.61
C CYS A 3 41.02 10.62 1.32
N GLN A 4 41.15 11.11 2.55
CA GLN A 4 40.07 11.81 3.25
C GLN A 4 39.88 13.17 2.55
N LEU A 5 38.85 13.27 1.72
CA LEU A 5 38.37 14.56 1.25
C LEU A 5 37.67 15.25 2.43
N VAL A 6 38.29 16.28 2.97
CA VAL A 6 37.64 17.24 3.87
C VAL A 6 36.74 18.11 2.99
N PHE A 7 35.43 17.94 3.11
CA PHE A 7 34.45 18.74 2.40
C PHE A 7 34.42 20.18 2.96
N ASP A 8 35.08 21.12 2.29
CA ASP A 8 35.01 22.54 2.67
C ASP A 8 33.67 23.16 2.22
N THR A 9 32.62 22.92 3.00
CA THR A 9 31.29 23.51 2.79
C THR A 9 31.16 24.94 3.34
N THR A 10 32.26 25.55 3.79
CA THR A 10 32.25 26.90 4.38
C THR A 10 31.98 28.00 3.35
N LYS A 11 32.24 27.71 2.06
CA LYS A 11 32.03 28.66 0.96
C LYS A 11 30.57 28.82 0.53
N ILE A 12 29.70 27.87 0.87
CA ILE A 12 28.28 27.92 0.49
C ILE A 12 27.46 28.41 1.69
N LYS A 13 27.10 29.70 1.65
CA LYS A 13 26.28 30.35 2.69
C LYS A 13 24.83 29.83 2.69
N LYS A 14 24.23 29.64 1.52
CA LYS A 14 22.88 29.11 1.33
C LYS A 14 22.87 28.11 0.16
N GLY A 15 22.38 26.91 0.41
CA GLY A 15 22.21 25.90 -0.63
C GLY A 15 21.08 26.29 -1.59
N LYS A 16 21.21 25.93 -2.85
CA LYS A 16 20.18 26.07 -3.86
C LYS A 16 20.08 24.77 -4.64
N ILE A 17 18.85 24.29 -4.83
CA ILE A 17 18.54 23.14 -5.68
C ILE A 17 17.43 23.55 -6.63
N ASP A 18 17.69 23.48 -7.92
CA ASP A 18 16.73 23.79 -8.96
C ASP A 18 16.31 22.48 -9.64
N PHE A 19 15.03 22.15 -9.54
CA PHE A 19 14.41 21.03 -10.23
C PHE A 19 13.73 21.54 -11.49
N THR A 20 13.95 20.88 -12.62
CA THR A 20 13.13 21.05 -13.82
C THR A 20 12.45 19.72 -14.13
N PHE A 21 11.13 19.73 -14.22
CA PHE A 21 10.33 18.59 -14.62
C PHE A 21 9.59 18.96 -15.91
N ASP A 22 10.02 18.36 -17.02
CA ASP A 22 9.56 18.69 -18.36
C ASP A 22 8.77 17.52 -18.92
N THR A 23 7.45 17.62 -18.84
CA THR A 23 6.53 16.59 -19.36
C THR A 23 6.48 16.60 -20.88
N PHE A 24 6.61 17.78 -21.50
CA PHE A 24 6.59 17.95 -22.96
C PHE A 24 7.75 17.21 -23.65
N ASN A 25 8.98 17.38 -23.14
CA ASN A 25 10.16 16.71 -23.68
C ASN A 25 10.50 15.40 -22.94
N GLN A 26 9.70 15.01 -21.92
CA GLN A 26 9.95 13.88 -21.03
C GLN A 26 11.38 13.89 -20.45
N ARG A 27 11.72 15.00 -19.79
CA ARG A 27 13.04 15.25 -19.21
C ARG A 27 12.95 15.70 -17.77
N ILE A 28 13.99 15.36 -17.00
CA ILE A 28 14.17 15.84 -15.64
C ILE A 28 15.57 16.45 -15.55
N SER A 29 15.67 17.67 -15.01
CA SER A 29 16.94 18.25 -14.60
C SER A 29 16.98 18.50 -13.10
N VAL A 30 18.13 18.28 -12.49
CA VAL A 30 18.39 18.67 -11.09
C VAL A 30 19.74 19.36 -11.03
N ARG A 31 19.75 20.61 -10.59
CA ARG A 31 20.95 21.43 -10.42
C ARG A 31 21.14 21.81 -8.97
N ASP A 32 22.36 21.68 -8.45
CA ASP A 32 22.76 22.19 -7.15
C ASP A 32 23.93 23.18 -7.25
N ASN A 33 24.02 24.11 -6.28
CA ASN A 33 25.17 25.02 -6.13
C ASN A 33 26.24 24.48 -5.15
N GLY A 34 26.38 23.15 -5.11
CA GLY A 34 27.29 22.42 -4.24
C GLY A 34 28.76 22.58 -4.65
N ILE A 35 29.57 21.59 -4.32
CA ILE A 35 31.03 21.66 -4.47
C ILE A 35 31.54 21.27 -5.87
N GLY A 36 30.66 20.79 -6.74
CA GLY A 36 31.05 20.23 -8.04
C GLY A 36 31.74 18.86 -7.95
N ILE A 37 32.06 18.31 -9.12
CA ILE A 37 32.77 17.05 -9.31
C ILE A 37 33.97 17.33 -10.22
N ASN A 38 35.15 16.82 -9.85
CA ASN A 38 36.35 16.95 -10.71
C ASN A 38 36.45 15.81 -11.75
N VAL A 39 37.37 15.98 -12.71
CA VAL A 39 37.55 15.03 -13.83
C VAL A 39 37.79 13.59 -13.37
N GLU A 40 38.66 13.40 -12.38
CA GLU A 40 39.01 12.06 -11.88
C GLU A 40 37.87 11.41 -11.08
N GLN A 41 37.07 12.23 -10.40
CA GLN A 41 35.85 11.76 -9.73
C GLN A 41 34.81 11.33 -10.76
N LEU A 42 34.55 12.14 -11.80
CA LEU A 42 33.52 11.86 -12.79
C LEU A 42 33.78 10.54 -13.54
N LYS A 43 35.03 10.28 -13.95
CA LYS A 43 35.46 9.02 -14.59
C LYS A 43 35.14 7.76 -13.78
N ARG A 44 34.92 7.90 -12.47
CA ARG A 44 34.74 6.79 -11.53
C ARG A 44 33.35 6.74 -10.91
N ILE A 45 32.70 7.88 -10.68
CA ILE A 45 31.44 7.96 -9.91
C ILE A 45 30.25 7.29 -10.61
N LEU A 46 30.33 7.09 -11.93
CA LEU A 46 29.33 6.34 -12.70
C LEU A 46 29.47 4.81 -12.52
N LYS A 47 30.58 4.32 -11.98
CA LYS A 47 30.79 2.89 -11.73
C LYS A 47 30.03 2.46 -10.46
N PRO A 48 29.44 1.26 -10.44
CA PRO A 48 28.80 0.72 -9.23
C PRO A 48 29.78 0.69 -8.05
N ASN A 49 29.24 0.91 -6.84
CA ASN A 49 29.96 0.83 -5.57
C ASN A 49 31.08 1.88 -5.39
N VAL A 50 31.06 2.96 -6.17
CA VAL A 50 32.00 4.08 -6.00
C VAL A 50 31.32 5.19 -5.19
N THR A 51 31.91 5.51 -4.04
CA THR A 51 31.49 6.63 -3.20
C THR A 51 32.69 7.48 -2.79
N TYR A 52 32.48 8.79 -2.74
CA TYR A 52 33.43 9.77 -2.19
C TYR A 52 32.95 10.34 -0.86
N LYS A 53 31.82 9.86 -0.35
CA LYS A 53 31.17 10.35 0.86
C LYS A 53 31.76 9.61 2.07
N TYR A 54 32.69 10.24 2.76
CA TYR A 54 33.34 9.69 3.96
C TYR A 54 33.40 10.74 5.07
N GLY A 55 33.46 10.27 6.32
CA GLY A 55 33.85 11.10 7.46
C GLY A 55 32.77 12.01 8.03
N SER A 56 31.49 11.82 7.68
CA SER A 56 30.42 12.51 8.39
C SER A 56 29.08 11.79 8.43
N ASP A 57 28.49 11.73 9.62
CA ASP A 57 27.26 10.99 9.92
C ASP A 57 26.01 11.61 9.27
N PHE A 58 26.09 12.86 8.78
CA PHE A 58 24.98 13.51 8.09
C PHE A 58 24.94 13.25 6.58
N LEU A 59 25.96 12.61 6.02
CA LEU A 59 25.96 12.26 4.61
C LEU A 59 24.97 11.11 4.39
N ARG A 60 24.02 11.36 3.49
CA ARG A 60 22.93 10.42 3.16
C ARG A 60 23.34 9.34 2.16
N GLY A 61 24.47 9.48 1.48
CA GLY A 61 24.93 8.55 0.45
C GLY A 61 26.01 7.61 0.99
N GLU A 62 25.77 6.30 0.89
CA GLU A 62 26.62 5.29 1.53
C GLU A 62 27.20 4.28 0.53
N LYS A 63 26.34 3.56 -0.19
CA LYS A 63 26.74 2.40 -1.02
C LYS A 63 27.31 2.76 -2.40
N GLY A 64 27.19 4.00 -2.88
CA GLY A 64 27.79 4.43 -4.16
C GLY A 64 27.13 3.84 -5.42
N VAL A 65 25.81 3.65 -5.41
CA VAL A 65 25.06 3.03 -6.53
C VAL A 65 23.95 3.91 -7.11
N GLY A 66 23.54 4.97 -6.41
CA GLY A 66 22.38 5.78 -6.81
C GLY A 66 22.54 6.41 -8.20
N LEU A 67 23.72 6.96 -8.50
CA LEU A 67 23.96 7.58 -9.81
C LEU A 67 24.00 6.53 -10.93
N THR A 68 24.53 5.34 -10.65
CA THR A 68 24.53 4.21 -11.59
C THR A 68 23.11 3.70 -11.87
N PHE A 69 22.23 3.64 -10.86
CA PHE A 69 20.81 3.33 -11.06
C PHE A 69 20.10 4.35 -11.94
N ILE A 70 20.40 5.64 -11.76
CA ILE A 70 19.85 6.70 -12.60
C ILE A 70 20.36 6.54 -14.04
N LEU A 71 21.67 6.37 -14.22
CA LEU A 71 22.29 6.17 -15.53
C LEU A 71 21.63 5.02 -16.31
N PHE A 72 21.46 3.86 -15.68
CA PHE A 72 20.88 2.69 -16.33
C PHE A 72 19.35 2.70 -16.41
N SER A 73 18.69 3.72 -15.87
CA SER A 73 17.25 3.96 -16.05
C SER A 73 16.96 4.96 -17.18
N THR A 74 17.99 5.46 -17.88
CA THR A 74 17.83 6.46 -18.94
C THR A 74 18.61 6.13 -20.20
N ASN A 75 18.14 6.63 -21.35
CA ASN A 75 18.88 6.56 -22.61
C ASN A 75 19.61 7.86 -22.95
N ASN A 76 19.30 8.96 -22.28
CA ASN A 76 20.01 10.23 -22.39
C ASN A 76 20.38 10.71 -20.99
N PHE A 77 21.64 10.47 -20.60
CA PHE A 77 22.20 10.97 -19.36
C PHE A 77 23.22 12.06 -19.68
N GLU A 78 23.02 13.25 -19.15
CA GLU A 78 24.01 14.33 -19.20
C GLU A 78 24.32 14.83 -17.80
N ILE A 79 25.58 15.20 -17.58
CA ILE A 79 26.06 15.85 -16.37
C ILE A 79 26.89 17.06 -16.76
N GLU A 80 26.59 18.20 -16.16
CA GLU A 80 27.35 19.43 -16.27
C GLU A 80 27.81 19.82 -14.86
N THR A 81 29.11 19.93 -14.63
CA THR A 81 29.62 20.15 -13.27
C THR A 81 30.85 21.05 -13.29
N SER A 82 30.93 21.92 -12.29
CA SER A 82 32.07 22.83 -12.10
C SER A 82 32.51 22.79 -10.65
N ASN A 83 33.82 22.67 -10.43
CA ASN A 83 34.43 22.80 -9.10
C ASN A 83 34.99 24.21 -8.84
N GLY A 84 34.67 25.16 -9.72
CA GLY A 84 35.15 26.54 -9.70
C GLY A 84 36.54 26.75 -10.31
N LYS A 85 37.17 25.71 -10.87
CA LYS A 85 38.43 25.79 -11.63
C LYS A 85 38.31 25.19 -13.03
N GLU A 86 37.53 24.13 -13.14
CA GLU A 86 37.23 23.44 -14.39
C GLU A 86 35.73 23.18 -14.44
N LYS A 87 35.20 23.29 -15.65
CA LYS A 87 33.85 22.87 -16.02
C LYS A 87 33.96 21.60 -16.85
N ILE A 88 33.08 20.65 -16.59
CA ILE A 88 33.05 19.36 -17.25
C ILE A 88 31.64 19.10 -17.72
N ASP A 89 31.51 18.78 -19.01
CA ASP A 89 30.28 18.30 -19.62
C ASP A 89 30.47 16.82 -19.96
N GLY A 90 29.64 15.95 -19.40
CA GLY A 90 29.66 14.51 -19.59
C GLY A 90 28.34 14.00 -20.17
N LYS A 91 28.40 13.08 -21.12
CA LYS A 91 27.23 12.47 -21.75
C LYS A 91 27.37 10.96 -21.85
N VAL A 92 26.27 10.25 -21.58
CA VAL A 92 26.14 8.82 -21.83
C VAL A 92 24.81 8.57 -22.53
N LYS A 93 24.84 7.79 -23.61
CA LYS A 93 23.66 7.44 -24.40
C LYS A 93 23.35 5.94 -24.32
N ASN A 94 22.08 5.60 -24.53
CA ASN A 94 21.57 4.23 -24.70
C ASN A 94 21.87 3.28 -23.52
N ALA A 95 22.02 3.80 -22.30
CA ALA A 95 22.40 3.00 -21.15
C ALA A 95 21.28 2.03 -20.71
N PHE A 96 20.03 2.48 -20.70
CA PHE A 96 18.88 1.60 -20.43
C PHE A 96 18.70 0.55 -21.53
N ASP A 97 18.78 0.94 -22.79
CA ASP A 97 18.65 0.02 -23.93
C ASP A 97 19.74 -1.06 -23.92
N TRP A 98 20.96 -0.72 -23.51
CA TRP A 98 22.03 -1.69 -23.33
C TRP A 98 21.71 -2.70 -22.23
N VAL A 99 21.21 -2.26 -21.07
CA VAL A 99 20.76 -3.16 -19.99
C VAL A 99 19.64 -4.09 -20.45
N LYS A 100 18.77 -3.62 -21.35
CA LYS A 100 17.70 -4.41 -21.96
C LYS A 100 18.14 -5.24 -23.17
N SER A 101 19.43 -5.26 -23.50
CA SER A 101 19.99 -5.98 -24.66
C SER A 101 19.34 -5.57 -25.99
N LYS A 102 18.89 -4.31 -26.10
CA LYS A 102 18.38 -3.72 -27.36
C LYS A 102 19.51 -3.16 -28.22
N VAL A 103 20.66 -2.87 -27.61
CA VAL A 103 21.89 -2.46 -28.28
C VAL A 103 23.08 -3.22 -27.69
N ASP A 104 24.04 -3.56 -28.54
CA ASP A 104 25.24 -4.30 -28.13
C ASP A 104 26.39 -3.38 -27.69
N GLU A 105 26.38 -2.12 -28.12
CA GLU A 105 27.45 -1.19 -27.78
C GLU A 105 27.38 -0.81 -26.29
N VAL A 106 28.49 -1.06 -25.59
CA VAL A 106 28.65 -0.68 -24.18
C VAL A 106 28.59 0.86 -24.06
N PRO A 107 27.71 1.42 -23.22
CA PRO A 107 27.60 2.86 -23.00
C PRO A 107 28.92 3.46 -22.53
N LYS A 108 29.36 4.52 -23.21
CA LYS A 108 30.62 5.24 -22.89
C LYS A 108 30.30 6.64 -22.39
N LEU A 109 31.13 7.11 -21.46
CA LEU A 109 31.15 8.51 -21.04
C LEU A 109 31.96 9.31 -22.05
N GLU A 110 31.26 10.13 -22.83
CA GLU A 110 31.86 11.20 -23.62
C GLU A 110 32.00 12.43 -22.73
N MET A 111 33.16 13.09 -22.74
CA MET A 111 33.37 14.27 -21.90
C MET A 111 34.19 15.36 -22.58
N SER A 112 33.82 16.61 -22.33
CA SER A 112 34.61 17.81 -22.62
C SER A 112 34.96 18.54 -21.33
N ILE A 113 36.14 19.17 -21.33
CA ILE A 113 36.66 19.89 -20.17
C ILE A 113 37.05 21.28 -20.61
N GLU A 114 36.58 22.28 -19.88
CA GLU A 114 36.89 23.68 -20.10
C GLU A 114 37.46 24.29 -18.82
N LYS A 115 38.41 25.21 -18.95
CA LYS A 115 38.86 26.01 -17.81
C LYS A 115 37.80 27.05 -17.50
N GLU A 116 37.40 27.13 -16.24
CA GLU A 116 36.37 28.06 -15.79
C GLU A 116 36.77 28.65 -14.44
N ASN A 117 36.61 29.95 -14.29
CA ASN A 117 36.65 30.61 -12.98
C ASN A 117 35.22 31.01 -12.60
N GLY A 118 34.49 30.05 -12.04
CA GLY A 118 33.07 30.16 -11.74
C GLY A 118 32.73 29.75 -10.30
N SER A 119 31.46 29.88 -9.95
CA SER A 119 30.93 29.25 -8.73
C SER A 119 30.71 27.75 -8.99
N PRO A 120 30.99 26.88 -8.02
CA PRO A 120 30.82 25.45 -8.20
C PRO A 120 29.33 25.07 -8.29
N PHE A 121 29.05 24.03 -9.08
CA PHE A 121 27.71 23.48 -9.25
C PHE A 121 27.76 22.07 -9.83
N THR A 122 26.64 21.35 -9.77
CA THR A 122 26.41 20.12 -10.55
C THR A 122 24.99 20.12 -11.06
N GLU A 123 24.80 19.78 -12.33
CA GLU A 123 23.51 19.62 -12.96
C GLU A 123 23.45 18.25 -13.66
N PHE A 124 22.39 17.51 -13.40
CA PHE A 124 22.07 16.26 -14.10
C PHE A 124 20.87 16.49 -14.99
N LYS A 125 20.97 16.15 -16.28
CA LYS A 125 19.85 16.20 -17.24
C LYS A 125 19.57 14.78 -17.71
N LEU A 126 18.33 14.35 -17.52
CA LEU A 126 17.88 12.98 -17.71
C LEU A 126 16.77 12.97 -18.76
N GLY A 127 16.88 12.13 -19.78
CA GLY A 127 15.86 11.95 -20.81
C GLY A 127 15.80 10.51 -21.32
N GLY A 128 14.71 10.14 -21.99
CA GLY A 128 14.43 8.75 -22.31
C GLY A 128 14.40 7.90 -21.04
N ILE A 129 13.71 8.40 -20.01
CA ILE A 129 13.58 7.74 -18.71
C ILE A 129 12.56 6.63 -18.89
N SER A 130 12.99 5.38 -18.67
CA SER A 130 12.10 4.22 -18.78
C SER A 130 11.79 3.66 -17.40
N SER A 131 10.52 3.35 -17.19
CA SER A 131 10.09 2.55 -16.05
C SER A 131 10.45 1.08 -16.27
N ILE A 132 10.86 0.38 -15.22
CA ILE A 132 11.01 -1.09 -15.24
C ILE A 132 9.62 -1.76 -15.12
N MET A 133 8.60 -1.02 -14.69
CA MET A 133 7.21 -1.46 -14.52
C MET A 133 6.39 -0.81 -15.64
N ASP A 134 5.86 -1.61 -16.56
CA ASP A 134 5.26 -1.12 -17.81
C ASP A 134 4.05 -0.17 -17.62
N ASP A 135 3.45 -0.15 -16.43
CA ASP A 135 2.24 0.64 -16.13
C ASP A 135 2.50 1.98 -15.40
N PHE A 136 3.76 2.39 -15.21
CA PHE A 136 4.08 3.61 -14.47
C PHE A 136 4.76 4.67 -15.33
N ASN A 137 4.08 5.80 -15.54
CA ASN A 137 4.62 6.96 -16.24
C ASN A 137 4.76 8.16 -15.30
N LEU A 138 6.00 8.50 -14.95
CA LEU A 138 6.30 9.64 -14.07
C LEU A 138 5.84 10.98 -14.69
N PHE A 139 5.79 11.09 -16.02
CA PHE A 139 5.47 12.34 -16.71
C PHE A 139 3.98 12.69 -16.73
N GLU A 140 3.11 11.81 -16.20
CA GLU A 140 1.69 12.10 -15.96
C GLU A 140 1.47 12.86 -14.64
N PHE A 141 2.52 13.07 -13.85
CA PHE A 141 2.41 13.75 -12.57
C PHE A 141 2.24 15.26 -12.76
N ASN A 142 1.18 15.79 -12.16
CA ASN A 142 1.00 17.23 -12.06
C ASN A 142 1.96 17.86 -11.03
N ILE A 143 2.04 19.19 -11.06
CA ILE A 143 2.91 19.96 -10.16
C ILE A 143 2.62 19.72 -8.67
N GLY A 144 1.35 19.48 -8.30
CA GLY A 144 0.95 19.19 -6.91
C GLY A 144 1.52 17.86 -6.41
N LYS A 145 1.35 16.79 -7.20
CA LYS A 145 1.92 15.45 -6.95
C LYS A 145 3.43 15.52 -6.81
N LEU A 146 4.10 16.25 -7.72
CA LEU A 146 5.56 16.42 -7.69
C LEU A 146 6.03 17.13 -6.43
N LYS A 147 5.42 18.26 -6.05
CA LYS A 147 5.75 18.98 -4.81
C LYS A 147 5.60 18.08 -3.59
N TYR A 148 4.52 17.31 -3.52
CA TYR A 148 4.28 16.38 -2.43
C TYR A 148 5.31 15.25 -2.38
N ILE A 149 5.61 14.59 -3.50
CA ILE A 149 6.59 13.50 -3.58
C ILE A 149 8.00 14.00 -3.22
N LEU A 150 8.41 15.17 -3.75
CA LEU A 150 9.69 15.77 -3.40
C LEU A 150 9.80 15.96 -1.88
N ARG A 151 8.75 16.43 -1.22
CA ARG A 151 8.75 16.73 0.21
C ARG A 151 8.44 15.55 1.13
N THR A 152 8.03 14.40 0.61
CA THR A 152 7.67 13.24 1.45
C THR A 152 8.46 11.97 1.13
N LYS A 153 9.17 11.92 0.00
CA LYS A 153 9.93 10.75 -0.46
C LYS A 153 11.38 11.07 -0.81
N THR A 154 11.83 12.31 -0.64
CA THR A 154 13.19 12.72 -1.01
C THR A 154 13.86 13.60 0.05
N ALA A 155 15.15 13.85 -0.18
CA ALA A 155 16.00 14.78 0.56
C ALA A 155 15.43 16.20 0.74
N ALA A 156 14.56 16.67 -0.16
CA ALA A 156 13.91 17.98 -0.07
C ALA A 156 12.92 18.06 1.11
N GLY A 157 12.34 16.91 1.49
CA GLY A 157 11.40 16.75 2.60
C GLY A 157 12.04 16.71 3.97
N ASN A 158 12.91 17.64 4.32
CA ASN A 158 13.71 17.55 5.55
C ASN A 158 12.83 17.33 6.79
N THR A 159 13.01 16.19 7.49
CA THR A 159 12.17 15.80 8.64
C THR A 159 12.53 16.52 9.94
N ALA A 160 13.63 17.28 10.01
CA ALA A 160 13.99 18.03 11.22
C ALA A 160 12.88 18.97 11.68
N SER A 161 12.14 19.56 10.73
CA SER A 161 11.01 20.45 11.02
C SER A 161 9.86 19.75 11.74
N LEU A 162 9.67 18.43 11.57
CA LEU A 162 8.68 17.66 12.34
C LEU A 162 9.05 17.57 13.82
N PHE A 163 10.36 17.55 14.11
CA PHE A 163 10.94 17.29 15.42
C PHE A 163 11.39 18.56 16.15
N ASN A 164 10.88 19.73 15.75
CA ASN A 164 11.30 21.04 16.26
C ASN A 164 12.82 21.27 16.18
N GLN A 165 13.46 20.68 15.17
CA GLN A 165 14.89 20.79 14.90
C GLN A 165 15.12 21.67 13.67
N GLN A 166 16.14 22.52 13.73
CA GLN A 166 16.54 23.32 12.58
C GLN A 166 17.37 22.47 11.60
N PRO A 167 17.14 22.60 10.29
CA PRO A 167 18.02 21.98 9.29
C PRO A 167 19.46 22.49 9.47
N ARG A 168 20.45 21.60 9.29
CA ARG A 168 21.87 21.96 9.43
C ARG A 168 22.36 23.00 8.42
N LYS A 169 21.68 23.08 7.27
CA LYS A 169 21.95 24.03 6.19
C LYS A 169 20.62 24.56 5.70
N ASP A 170 20.56 25.85 5.46
CA ASP A 170 19.46 26.48 4.74
C ASP A 170 19.60 26.16 3.25
N ILE A 171 18.54 25.60 2.66
CA ILE A 171 18.48 25.20 1.26
C ILE A 171 17.21 25.80 0.66
N GLU A 172 17.38 26.57 -0.41
CA GLU A 172 16.28 27.02 -1.25
C GLU A 172 16.04 26.03 -2.38
N ILE A 173 14.80 25.64 -2.60
CA ILE A 173 14.42 24.69 -3.63
C ILE A 173 13.41 25.35 -4.57
N SER A 174 13.71 25.31 -5.86
CA SER A 174 12.80 25.74 -6.92
C SER A 174 12.38 24.54 -7.77
N LEU A 175 11.14 24.57 -8.26
CA LEU A 175 10.60 23.60 -9.21
C LEU A 175 10.07 24.35 -10.44
N THR A 176 10.73 24.15 -11.57
CA THR A 176 10.22 24.51 -12.89
C THR A 176 9.46 23.32 -13.45
N TYR A 177 8.16 23.47 -13.63
CA TYR A 177 7.28 22.48 -14.26
C TYR A 177 6.91 22.95 -15.67
N ILE A 178 7.22 22.14 -16.67
CA ILE A 178 6.81 22.39 -18.06
C ILE A 178 5.74 21.35 -18.39
N ASP A 179 4.52 21.81 -18.63
CA ASP A 179 3.37 20.96 -18.93
C ASP A 179 3.40 20.43 -20.38
N GLU A 180 2.48 19.53 -20.72
CA GLU A 180 2.34 18.92 -22.05
C GLU A 180 2.05 19.94 -23.17
N LYS A 181 1.67 21.17 -22.82
CA LYS A 181 1.44 22.29 -23.73
C LYS A 181 2.67 23.21 -23.82
N ASN A 182 3.81 22.78 -23.28
CA ASN A 182 5.06 23.53 -23.20
C ASN A 182 4.93 24.86 -22.42
N LYS A 183 3.98 24.94 -21.48
CA LYS A 183 3.82 26.08 -20.58
C LYS A 183 4.66 25.86 -19.33
N SER A 184 5.54 26.82 -19.05
CA SER A 184 6.41 26.78 -17.87
C SER A 184 5.77 27.47 -16.66
N THR A 185 5.84 26.81 -15.51
CA THR A 185 5.45 27.34 -14.19
C THR A 185 6.62 27.16 -13.23
N ILE A 186 6.97 28.20 -12.48
CA ILE A 186 8.05 28.14 -11.49
C ILE A 186 7.47 28.31 -10.10
N GLU A 187 7.71 27.32 -9.24
CA GLU A 187 7.21 27.26 -7.87
C GLU A 187 8.36 27.14 -6.87
N LYS A 188 8.20 27.73 -5.68
CA LYS A 188 9.11 27.46 -4.57
C LYS A 188 8.65 26.19 -3.83
N VAL A 189 9.61 25.33 -3.50
CA VAL A 189 9.38 24.12 -2.70
C VAL A 189 9.99 24.33 -1.32
N PRO A 190 9.20 24.29 -0.23
CA PRO A 190 9.75 24.39 1.11
C PRO A 190 10.74 23.25 1.41
N TYR A 191 11.91 23.59 1.95
CA TYR A 191 12.87 22.61 2.45
C TYR A 191 12.45 22.09 3.83
N GLY A 192 11.47 21.20 3.82
CA GLY A 192 10.87 20.63 5.03
C GLY A 192 9.81 19.61 4.68
N PHE A 193 9.61 18.64 5.56
CA PHE A 193 8.64 17.56 5.35
C PHE A 193 7.21 18.10 5.23
N ASP A 194 6.43 17.53 4.31
CA ASP A 194 5.03 17.91 4.11
C ASP A 194 4.08 17.06 4.94
N ALA A 195 3.82 17.50 6.16
CA ALA A 195 3.09 16.71 7.13
C ALA A 195 1.58 16.66 6.81
N PRO A 196 0.91 15.50 6.95
CA PRO A 196 -0.53 15.37 6.71
C PRO A 196 -1.42 16.37 7.47
N HIS A 197 -1.04 16.71 8.70
CA HIS A 197 -1.78 17.69 9.51
C HIS A 197 -1.79 19.12 8.93
N ASN A 198 -1.02 19.41 7.89
CA ASN A 198 -1.09 20.71 7.20
C ASN A 198 -2.36 20.82 6.34
N TYR A 199 -2.89 19.70 5.86
CA TYR A 199 -3.97 19.65 4.88
C TYR A 199 -5.35 19.44 5.50
N ILE A 200 -5.42 18.82 6.68
CA ILE A 200 -6.69 18.42 7.29
C ILE A 200 -7.02 19.29 8.49
N LYS A 201 -8.12 20.05 8.40
CA LYS A 201 -8.63 20.90 9.47
C LYS A 201 -10.10 20.53 9.76
N PRO A 202 -10.57 20.58 11.02
CA PRO A 202 -9.80 20.85 12.23
C PRO A 202 -8.89 19.68 12.62
N ASN A 203 -7.71 20.01 13.15
CA ASN A 203 -6.80 19.04 13.78
C ASN A 203 -6.32 19.53 15.15
N ILE A 204 -5.76 18.63 15.94
CA ILE A 204 -5.28 18.91 17.30
C ILE A 204 -4.05 18.04 17.62
N SER A 205 -3.11 18.58 18.41
CA SER A 205 -2.02 17.75 18.93
C SER A 205 -2.55 16.74 19.94
N PHE A 206 -1.91 15.58 20.05
CA PHE A 206 -2.36 14.55 20.97
C PHE A 206 -2.25 14.96 22.45
N ASP A 207 -1.24 15.77 22.79
CA ASP A 207 -1.06 16.26 24.16
C ASP A 207 -2.15 17.28 24.53
N GLU A 208 -2.46 18.23 23.63
CA GLU A 208 -3.59 19.15 23.81
C GLU A 208 -4.94 18.42 23.87
N ARG A 209 -5.09 17.33 23.10
CA ARG A 209 -6.28 16.47 23.17
C ARG A 209 -6.41 15.84 24.56
N LYS A 210 -5.33 15.27 25.11
CA LYS A 210 -5.31 14.66 26.45
C LYS A 210 -5.70 15.69 27.51
N GLU A 211 -5.15 16.90 27.42
CA GLU A 211 -5.47 17.99 28.35
C GLU A 211 -6.96 18.38 28.30
N LYS A 212 -7.51 18.59 27.09
CA LYS A 212 -8.93 18.95 26.93
C LYS A 212 -9.87 17.86 27.43
N LYS A 213 -9.56 16.59 27.18
CA LYS A 213 -10.32 15.46 27.72
C LYS A 213 -10.27 15.39 29.24
N ALA A 214 -9.09 15.59 29.84
CA ALA A 214 -8.94 15.63 31.29
C ALA A 214 -9.77 16.76 31.94
N ASN A 215 -9.96 17.86 31.21
CA ASN A 215 -10.81 18.99 31.62
C ASN A 215 -12.30 18.82 31.26
N GLY A 216 -12.73 17.64 30.79
CA GLY A 216 -14.12 17.35 30.45
C GLY A 216 -14.64 18.04 29.16
N GLN A 217 -13.74 18.46 28.27
CA GLN A 217 -14.08 19.15 27.01
C GLN A 217 -14.05 18.20 25.80
N ASP A 218 -14.73 17.07 25.92
CA ASP A 218 -14.74 16.02 24.89
C ASP A 218 -15.30 16.50 23.54
N GLU A 219 -16.30 17.38 23.58
CA GLU A 219 -16.91 18.02 22.41
C GLU A 219 -15.91 18.86 21.60
N LYS A 220 -14.89 19.42 22.25
CA LYS A 220 -13.87 20.24 21.58
C LYS A 220 -12.82 19.42 20.86
N VAL A 221 -12.79 18.11 21.05
CA VAL A 221 -11.78 17.22 20.45
C VAL A 221 -12.38 16.13 19.56
N ARG A 222 -13.66 15.81 19.72
CA ARG A 222 -14.38 14.81 18.91
C ARG A 222 -14.31 15.13 17.41
N GLY A 223 -14.10 14.11 16.58
CA GLY A 223 -14.01 14.22 15.11
C GLY A 223 -12.78 14.95 14.54
N LYS A 224 -11.94 15.57 15.38
CA LYS A 224 -10.70 16.25 14.94
C LYS A 224 -9.62 15.23 14.61
N ALA A 225 -8.90 15.48 13.51
CA ALA A 225 -7.69 14.73 13.22
C ALA A 225 -6.63 14.97 14.30
N VAL A 226 -5.83 13.96 14.61
CA VAL A 226 -4.87 13.98 15.72
C VAL A 226 -3.47 13.78 15.17
N TYR A 227 -2.51 14.55 15.67
CA TYR A 227 -1.10 14.33 15.37
C TYR A 227 -0.26 14.36 16.64
N LYS A 228 0.91 13.72 16.59
CA LYS A 228 1.94 13.85 17.63
C LYS A 228 3.31 13.71 16.99
N THR A 229 4.26 14.45 17.53
CA THR A 229 5.68 14.22 17.33
C THR A 229 6.31 13.87 18.69
N ASP A 230 7.05 12.78 18.77
CA ASP A 230 7.74 12.37 20.00
C ASP A 230 8.93 11.47 19.68
N LYS A 231 9.53 10.87 20.71
CA LYS A 231 10.61 9.88 20.60
C LYS A 231 10.33 8.66 21.47
N THR A 232 10.76 7.50 20.99
CA THR A 232 10.75 6.25 21.74
C THR A 232 12.16 5.67 21.85
N ARG A 233 12.34 4.75 22.80
CA ARG A 233 13.57 3.97 22.95
C ARG A 233 13.27 2.49 22.83
N THR A 234 14.04 1.85 21.97
CA THR A 234 14.02 0.39 21.80
C THR A 234 14.51 -0.31 23.05
N LYS A 235 14.23 -1.62 23.18
CA LYS A 235 14.78 -2.45 24.26
C LYS A 235 16.32 -2.42 24.32
N SER A 236 16.98 -2.19 23.19
CA SER A 236 18.44 -2.04 23.07
C SER A 236 18.96 -0.63 23.35
N GLY A 237 18.11 0.31 23.80
CA GLY A 237 18.51 1.69 24.12
C GLY A 237 18.64 2.62 22.92
N ARG A 238 18.37 2.16 21.69
CA ARG A 238 18.38 2.98 20.48
C ARG A 238 17.18 3.93 20.46
N GLU A 239 17.43 5.18 20.12
CA GLU A 239 16.39 6.22 20.01
C GLU A 239 15.78 6.22 18.60
N ILE A 240 14.45 6.33 18.54
CA ILE A 240 13.70 6.50 17.29
C ILE A 240 12.76 7.69 17.50
N LYS A 241 12.87 8.70 16.64
CA LYS A 241 11.90 9.81 16.64
C LYS A 241 10.72 9.38 15.77
N TYR A 242 9.52 9.81 16.13
CA TYR A 242 8.35 9.49 15.31
C TYR A 242 7.40 10.68 15.24
N TYR A 243 6.72 10.77 14.10
CA TYR A 243 5.53 11.57 13.93
C TYR A 243 4.40 10.61 13.54
N TYR A 244 3.23 10.77 14.15
CA TYR A 244 2.02 10.10 13.67
C TYR A 244 0.91 11.09 13.39
N PHE A 245 0.01 10.67 12.51
CA PHE A 245 -1.22 11.35 12.17
C PHE A 245 -2.37 10.34 12.09
N VAL A 246 -3.50 10.69 12.70
CA VAL A 246 -4.71 9.87 12.73
C VAL A 246 -5.91 10.69 12.29
N CYS A 247 -6.63 10.18 11.31
CA CYS A 247 -7.90 10.73 10.85
C CYS A 247 -8.80 9.63 10.28
N SER A 248 -10.03 9.97 9.89
CA SER A 248 -10.89 9.08 9.12
C SER A 248 -10.30 8.77 7.74
N ARG A 249 -10.70 7.63 7.16
CA ARG A 249 -10.24 7.24 5.81
C ARG A 249 -10.63 8.28 4.76
N TYR A 250 -11.82 8.84 4.89
CA TYR A 250 -12.32 9.90 4.02
C TYR A 250 -11.43 11.15 4.03
N LYS A 251 -10.88 11.55 5.19
CA LYS A 251 -9.95 12.68 5.26
C LYS A 251 -8.62 12.43 4.51
N TYR A 252 -8.17 11.18 4.37
CA TYR A 252 -7.02 10.90 3.50
C TYR A 252 -7.35 11.09 2.01
N TYR A 253 -8.58 10.75 1.62
CA TYR A 253 -9.08 11.03 0.28
C TYR A 253 -9.18 12.54 0.02
N GLU A 254 -9.78 13.30 0.95
CA GLU A 254 -9.81 14.77 0.86
C GLU A 254 -8.40 15.37 0.76
N MET A 255 -7.44 14.86 1.54
CA MET A 255 -6.05 15.30 1.46
C MET A 255 -5.47 15.06 0.06
N SER A 256 -5.67 13.87 -0.49
CA SER A 256 -5.15 13.51 -1.82
C SER A 256 -5.76 14.39 -2.90
N LYS A 257 -7.09 14.60 -2.85
CA LYS A 257 -7.81 15.54 -3.72
C LYS A 257 -7.28 16.97 -3.60
N ASN A 258 -7.04 17.46 -2.38
CA ASN A 258 -6.50 18.81 -2.15
C ASN A 258 -5.07 18.98 -2.68
N ILE A 259 -4.25 17.93 -2.64
CA ILE A 259 -2.88 17.97 -3.16
C ILE A 259 -2.88 17.95 -4.70
N LEU A 260 -3.77 17.17 -5.31
CA LEU A 260 -3.74 16.87 -6.73
C LEU A 260 -4.68 17.76 -7.55
N GLY A 261 -5.74 18.28 -6.96
CA GLY A 261 -6.83 18.95 -7.67
C GLY A 261 -7.76 17.99 -8.43
N TYR A 262 -7.59 16.67 -8.29
CA TYR A 262 -8.44 15.62 -8.84
C TYR A 262 -8.48 14.41 -7.90
N ASP A 263 -9.42 13.50 -8.14
CA ASP A 263 -9.66 12.34 -7.29
C ASP A 263 -8.62 11.23 -7.57
N ASP A 264 -7.71 11.03 -6.63
CA ASP A 264 -6.73 9.94 -6.58
C ASP A 264 -6.72 9.41 -5.15
N LYS A 265 -7.16 8.17 -4.97
CA LYS A 265 -7.35 7.56 -3.64
C LYS A 265 -6.04 7.06 -3.03
N GLU A 266 -4.92 7.08 -3.77
CA GLU A 266 -3.69 6.34 -3.40
C GLU A 266 -2.51 7.22 -2.99
N LEU A 267 -2.61 8.55 -3.14
CA LEU A 267 -1.45 9.42 -2.88
C LEU A 267 -1.03 9.42 -1.40
N VAL A 268 -1.99 9.45 -0.48
CA VAL A 268 -1.75 9.55 0.96
C VAL A 268 -2.49 8.44 1.68
N GLU A 269 -1.73 7.51 2.25
CA GLU A 269 -2.29 6.37 2.97
C GLU A 269 -1.75 6.23 4.39
N GLY A 270 -2.57 5.64 5.27
CA GLY A 270 -2.22 5.27 6.63
C GLY A 270 -1.21 4.12 6.67
N ARG A 271 0.08 4.44 6.50
CA ARG A 271 1.20 3.48 6.50
C ARG A 271 2.31 3.89 7.47
N ILE A 272 3.28 2.99 7.64
CA ILE A 272 4.52 3.27 8.39
C ILE A 272 5.62 3.58 7.39
N TYR A 273 6.10 4.82 7.39
CA TYR A 273 7.19 5.29 6.56
C TYR A 273 8.48 5.45 7.37
N LEU A 274 9.62 5.28 6.71
CA LEU A 274 10.93 5.47 7.31
C LEU A 274 11.61 6.78 6.88
N SER A 275 12.31 7.40 7.81
CA SER A 275 13.29 8.45 7.55
C SER A 275 14.63 8.16 8.23
N THR A 276 15.70 8.76 7.71
CA THR A 276 17.05 8.71 8.27
C THR A 276 17.78 9.99 7.95
N LYS A 277 18.60 10.52 8.88
CA LYS A 277 19.46 11.69 8.66
C LYS A 277 18.66 12.89 8.11
N ASN A 278 17.51 13.12 8.72
CA ASN A 278 16.52 14.12 8.33
C ASN A 278 15.99 13.98 6.88
N MET A 279 15.99 12.78 6.31
CA MET A 279 15.53 12.48 4.95
C MET A 279 14.45 11.40 5.00
N PRO A 280 13.23 11.67 4.51
CA PRO A 280 12.25 10.63 4.27
C PRO A 280 12.75 9.73 3.13
N THR A 281 12.68 8.42 3.34
CA THR A 281 13.20 7.43 2.39
C THR A 281 12.15 6.98 1.38
N GLY A 282 10.87 7.18 1.70
CA GLY A 282 9.75 6.60 0.96
C GLY A 282 9.52 5.11 1.22
N ILE A 283 10.40 4.43 1.96
CA ILE A 283 10.26 3.02 2.31
C ILE A 283 9.08 2.85 3.26
N GLU A 284 8.20 1.93 2.91
CA GLU A 284 7.05 1.52 3.71
C GLU A 284 7.35 0.24 4.48
N ILE A 285 6.86 0.16 5.72
CA ILE A 285 6.83 -1.05 6.52
C ILE A 285 5.37 -1.48 6.73
N SER A 286 5.11 -2.76 6.48
CA SER A 286 3.80 -3.36 6.75
C SER A 286 3.47 -3.29 8.25
N PRO A 287 2.21 -2.97 8.60
CA PRO A 287 1.80 -2.80 9.99
C PRO A 287 1.89 -4.09 10.81
N PRO A 288 2.08 -4.00 12.14
CA PRO A 288 2.02 -5.18 13.02
C PRO A 288 0.64 -5.83 12.99
N THR A 289 0.58 -7.15 13.19
CA THR A 289 -0.69 -7.88 13.30
C THR A 289 -1.33 -7.57 14.65
N VAL A 290 -2.39 -6.76 14.65
CA VAL A 290 -3.10 -6.31 15.86
C VAL A 290 -4.59 -6.64 15.76
N GLY A 291 -5.27 -6.87 16.89
CA GLY A 291 -6.67 -7.33 16.91
C GLY A 291 -7.70 -6.36 16.30
N LYS A 292 -7.32 -5.10 16.04
CA LYS A 292 -8.11 -4.07 15.35
C LYS A 292 -7.41 -3.58 14.07
N ALA A 293 -6.77 -4.48 13.32
CA ALA A 293 -5.93 -4.17 12.15
C ALA A 293 -6.58 -3.23 11.11
N GLY A 294 -7.91 -3.29 10.95
CA GLY A 294 -8.64 -2.40 10.02
C GLY A 294 -8.52 -0.91 10.33
N TYR A 295 -8.34 -0.51 11.59
CA TYR A 295 -8.08 0.89 11.98
C TYR A 295 -6.64 1.31 11.70
N TRP A 296 -5.69 0.36 11.68
CA TRP A 296 -4.32 0.72 11.32
C TRP A 296 -4.25 1.11 9.84
N ALA A 297 -4.62 0.16 8.98
CA ALA A 297 -4.40 0.27 7.53
C ALA A 297 -5.10 1.49 6.90
N ASN A 298 -6.17 1.99 7.52
CA ASN A 298 -7.01 3.03 6.93
C ASN A 298 -6.93 4.39 7.64
N ASN A 299 -6.31 4.49 8.82
CA ASN A 299 -6.43 5.70 9.66
C ASN A 299 -5.10 6.24 10.18
N LEU A 300 -4.05 5.43 10.28
CA LEU A 300 -2.83 5.79 11.01
C LEU A 300 -1.62 5.92 10.06
N TYR A 301 -1.19 7.15 9.85
CA TYR A 301 0.06 7.49 9.18
C TYR A 301 1.15 7.63 10.23
N ILE A 302 2.31 6.99 10.02
CA ILE A 302 3.49 7.15 10.88
C ILE A 302 4.71 7.39 10.01
N ILE A 303 5.57 8.33 10.40
CA ILE A 303 6.95 8.38 9.92
C ILE A 303 7.90 8.20 11.10
N MET A 304 8.84 7.26 10.97
CA MET A 304 9.81 6.91 12.02
C MET A 304 11.22 7.21 11.54
N GLU A 305 11.91 8.10 12.26
CA GLU A 305 13.28 8.49 11.99
C GLU A 305 14.26 7.64 12.80
N TYR A 306 15.10 6.90 12.09
CA TYR A 306 16.20 6.14 12.67
C TYR A 306 17.49 6.36 11.85
N ASP A 307 18.50 6.95 12.50
CA ASP A 307 19.70 7.41 11.80
C ASP A 307 20.67 6.28 11.43
N ASP A 308 20.62 5.13 12.13
CA ASP A 308 21.41 3.94 11.80
C ASP A 308 20.69 2.96 10.86
N LEU A 309 19.78 3.47 10.01
CA LEU A 309 19.14 2.64 8.98
C LEU A 309 20.17 2.14 7.97
N ASP A 310 20.38 0.82 7.92
CA ASP A 310 21.13 0.17 6.85
C ASP A 310 20.18 -0.19 5.70
N LEU A 311 20.22 0.64 4.66
CA LEU A 311 19.41 0.47 3.45
C LEU A 311 20.09 -0.52 2.49
N ASP A 312 19.28 -1.31 1.77
CA ASP A 312 19.77 -2.12 0.66
C ASP A 312 20.36 -1.25 -0.49
N MET A 313 20.99 -1.90 -1.48
CA MET A 313 21.61 -1.18 -2.61
C MET A 313 20.59 -0.32 -3.37
N GLY A 314 19.33 -0.75 -3.46
CA GLY A 314 18.27 -0.02 -4.16
C GLY A 314 17.59 1.07 -3.33
N ARG A 315 17.86 1.15 -2.02
CA ARG A 315 17.07 1.91 -1.04
C ARG A 315 15.58 1.58 -1.08
N LYS A 316 15.25 0.33 -1.40
CA LYS A 316 13.88 -0.17 -1.49
C LYS A 316 13.49 -0.92 -0.22
N SER A 317 14.47 -1.48 0.50
CA SER A 317 14.22 -2.29 1.68
C SER A 317 15.24 -2.06 2.79
N VAL A 318 14.87 -2.53 3.98
CA VAL A 318 15.69 -2.52 5.20
C VAL A 318 15.77 -3.93 5.77
N SER A 319 16.83 -4.22 6.53
CA SER A 319 17.02 -5.55 7.12
C SER A 319 15.85 -5.98 8.02
N GLY A 320 15.52 -7.27 8.04
CA GLY A 320 14.40 -7.81 8.81
C GLY A 320 14.46 -7.53 10.32
N ARG A 321 15.68 -7.39 10.88
CA ARG A 321 15.88 -7.00 12.29
C ARG A 321 15.39 -5.57 12.56
N ILE A 322 15.71 -4.64 11.66
CA ILE A 322 15.26 -3.25 11.74
C ILE A 322 13.74 -3.20 11.52
N VAL A 323 13.21 -3.92 10.54
CA VAL A 323 11.75 -4.01 10.31
C VAL A 323 11.02 -4.43 11.57
N LYS A 324 11.47 -5.51 12.22
CA LYS A 324 10.88 -6.00 13.47
C LYS A 324 10.95 -4.94 14.57
N MET A 325 12.10 -4.32 14.77
CA MET A 325 12.29 -3.26 15.76
C MET A 325 11.33 -2.08 15.53
N ILE A 326 11.20 -1.61 14.29
CA ILE A 326 10.28 -0.53 13.94
C ILE A 326 8.82 -0.95 14.16
N ARG A 327 8.44 -2.18 13.79
CA ARG A 327 7.08 -2.71 14.04
C ARG A 327 6.75 -2.80 15.52
N ASP A 328 7.70 -3.26 16.35
CA ASP A 328 7.52 -3.35 17.81
C ASP A 328 7.28 -1.95 18.42
N GLU A 329 8.00 -0.92 17.94
CA GLU A 329 7.80 0.46 18.41
C GLU A 329 6.50 1.08 17.87
N ALA A 330 6.15 0.83 16.60
CA ALA A 330 4.88 1.25 16.02
C ALA A 330 3.69 0.62 16.76
N GLU A 331 3.80 -0.65 17.20
CA GLU A 331 2.75 -1.31 18.01
C GLU A 331 2.52 -0.60 19.36
N LYS A 332 3.56 -0.04 19.98
CA LYS A 332 3.39 0.76 21.21
C LYS A 332 2.59 2.03 20.94
N ILE A 333 2.91 2.73 19.84
CA ILE A 333 2.17 3.90 19.38
C ILE A 333 0.70 3.50 19.11
N TYR A 334 0.47 2.32 18.51
CA TYR A 334 -0.88 1.81 18.32
C TYR A 334 -1.68 1.73 19.61
N LYS A 335 -1.08 1.10 20.63
CA LYS A 335 -1.75 0.76 21.88
C LYS A 335 -2.11 2.02 22.65
N GLU A 336 -1.27 3.06 22.56
CA GLU A 336 -1.59 4.39 23.07
C GLU A 336 -2.83 4.98 22.38
N LEU A 337 -2.97 4.80 21.06
CA LEU A 337 -4.08 5.32 20.27
C LEU A 337 -5.35 4.45 20.29
N GLN A 338 -5.24 3.18 20.69
CA GLN A 338 -6.29 2.17 20.50
C GLN A 338 -7.63 2.57 21.14
N ASN A 339 -7.57 3.23 22.30
CA ASN A 339 -8.73 3.69 23.06
C ASN A 339 -9.27 5.05 22.60
N HIS A 340 -8.64 5.67 21.59
CA HIS A 340 -9.02 6.97 21.07
C HIS A 340 -9.57 6.92 19.64
N PHE A 341 -9.38 5.81 18.91
CA PHE A 341 -9.84 5.69 17.52
C PHE A 341 -11.34 5.92 17.33
N SER A 342 -12.19 5.41 18.23
CA SER A 342 -13.66 5.60 18.14
C SER A 342 -14.06 7.07 18.06
N ASP A 343 -13.32 7.93 18.76
CA ASP A 343 -13.65 9.35 18.92
C ASP A 343 -12.96 10.24 17.88
N ILE A 344 -11.95 9.69 17.18
CA ILE A 344 -11.17 10.36 16.13
C ILE A 344 -11.76 10.01 14.77
N VAL A 345 -12.18 8.76 14.59
CA VAL A 345 -12.71 8.17 13.34
C VAL A 345 -14.24 8.17 13.40
N ASP A 346 -14.84 9.23 13.94
CA ASP A 346 -16.29 9.33 14.13
C ASP A 346 -17.02 8.99 12.81
N THR A 347 -18.04 8.16 12.93
CA THR A 347 -18.86 7.63 11.81
C THR A 347 -19.70 8.69 11.10
N ASP A 348 -19.62 9.94 11.53
CA ASP A 348 -20.37 11.07 10.96
C ASP A 348 -19.76 11.57 9.62
N ASP A 349 -18.60 11.05 9.19
CA ASP A 349 -18.09 11.21 7.81
C ASP A 349 -18.78 10.22 6.82
N ILE A 350 -19.99 9.77 7.12
CA ILE A 350 -20.95 9.36 6.07
C ILE A 350 -21.58 10.66 5.57
N THR A 351 -20.82 11.46 4.83
CA THR A 351 -21.42 12.44 3.93
C THR A 351 -22.11 11.66 2.80
N GLU A 352 -23.10 12.26 2.14
CA GLU A 352 -23.83 11.65 1.01
C GLU A 352 -22.92 11.03 -0.08
N ASP A 353 -21.63 11.39 -0.10
CA ASP A 353 -20.54 10.81 -0.90
C ASP A 353 -20.11 9.37 -0.53
N THR A 354 -20.69 8.76 0.51
CA THR A 354 -20.53 7.32 0.81
C THR A 354 -21.56 6.44 0.10
N LEU A 355 -22.50 7.03 -0.63
CA LEU A 355 -23.15 6.32 -1.72
C LEU A 355 -22.07 6.09 -2.78
N GLU A 356 -21.85 4.83 -3.18
CA GLU A 356 -21.18 4.53 -4.45
C GLU A 356 -21.74 5.51 -5.49
N SER A 357 -20.87 6.20 -6.26
CA SER A 357 -21.35 7.20 -7.20
C SER A 357 -22.42 6.56 -8.10
N GLN A 358 -23.44 7.31 -8.53
CA GLN A 358 -24.47 6.71 -9.40
C GLN A 358 -23.85 6.02 -10.61
N GLU A 359 -22.73 6.53 -11.12
CA GLU A 359 -21.91 5.89 -12.16
C GLU A 359 -21.35 4.52 -11.74
N GLN A 360 -20.79 4.37 -10.53
CA GLN A 360 -20.31 3.07 -10.03
C GLN A 360 -21.45 2.07 -9.83
N ILE A 361 -22.60 2.55 -9.34
CA ILE A 361 -23.81 1.74 -9.21
C ILE A 361 -24.28 1.29 -10.60
N GLU A 362 -24.29 2.20 -11.58
CA GLU A 362 -24.63 1.90 -12.98
C GLU A 362 -23.66 0.88 -13.61
N GLU A 363 -22.35 1.01 -13.39
CA GLU A 363 -21.36 0.02 -13.85
C GLU A 363 -21.62 -1.38 -13.26
N ILE A 364 -21.97 -1.45 -11.97
CA ILE A 364 -22.36 -2.71 -11.32
C ILE A 364 -23.64 -3.24 -11.96
N TRP A 365 -24.67 -2.41 -12.17
CA TRP A 365 -25.91 -2.80 -12.84
C TRP A 365 -25.69 -3.30 -14.27
N ASP A 366 -24.82 -2.64 -15.03
CA ASP A 366 -24.42 -3.04 -16.38
C ASP A 366 -23.71 -4.39 -16.34
N SER A 367 -22.80 -4.61 -15.38
CA SER A 367 -22.15 -5.91 -15.22
C SER A 367 -23.16 -7.04 -14.92
N LEU A 368 -24.20 -6.76 -14.13
CA LEU A 368 -25.24 -7.71 -13.76
C LEU A 368 -26.16 -8.09 -14.93
N SER A 369 -26.21 -7.29 -15.99
CA SER A 369 -26.97 -7.61 -17.21
C SER A 369 -26.46 -8.88 -17.90
N SER A 370 -25.15 -9.15 -17.79
CA SER A 370 -24.48 -10.32 -18.36
C SER A 370 -24.61 -11.61 -17.53
N VAL A 371 -25.11 -11.50 -16.30
CA VAL A 371 -25.27 -12.64 -15.39
C VAL A 371 -26.60 -13.34 -15.68
N ASP A 372 -26.57 -14.66 -15.78
CA ASP A 372 -27.77 -15.46 -16.01
C ASP A 372 -28.80 -15.32 -14.86
N ASN A 373 -30.08 -15.42 -15.21
CA ASN A 373 -31.17 -15.47 -14.24
C ASN A 373 -31.25 -16.88 -13.63
N LEU A 374 -31.56 -16.95 -12.33
CA LEU A 374 -31.76 -18.20 -11.60
C LEU A 374 -32.98 -18.99 -12.09
N ASN A 375 -33.96 -18.29 -12.68
CA ASN A 375 -35.20 -18.85 -13.25
C ASN A 375 -36.04 -19.71 -12.27
N ALA A 376 -35.89 -19.47 -10.96
CA ALA A 376 -36.69 -20.10 -9.92
C ALA A 376 -37.77 -19.12 -9.43
N GLY A 377 -38.91 -19.05 -10.11
CA GLY A 377 -39.97 -18.04 -9.87
C GLY A 377 -40.66 -18.05 -8.50
N TYR A 378 -40.22 -18.91 -7.57
CA TYR A 378 -40.63 -18.93 -6.16
C TYR A 378 -39.55 -18.36 -5.21
N LEU A 379 -38.43 -17.89 -5.75
CA LEU A 379 -37.32 -17.22 -5.07
C LEU A 379 -37.30 -15.75 -5.48
N ASN A 380 -36.94 -14.87 -4.56
CA ASN A 380 -36.72 -13.44 -4.83
C ASN A 380 -35.29 -13.17 -5.31
N TYR A 381 -34.35 -14.06 -5.01
CA TYR A 381 -32.98 -14.01 -5.50
C TYR A 381 -32.96 -14.30 -7.02
N PHE A 382 -32.83 -13.25 -7.82
CA PHE A 382 -33.14 -13.29 -9.25
C PHE A 382 -31.99 -13.81 -10.14
N LYS A 383 -30.75 -13.45 -9.83
CA LYS A 383 -29.55 -13.81 -10.62
C LYS A 383 -28.87 -15.06 -10.06
N VAL A 384 -28.06 -15.72 -10.88
CA VAL A 384 -27.15 -16.76 -10.40
C VAL A 384 -26.16 -16.14 -9.38
N PRO A 385 -25.95 -16.77 -8.20
CA PRO A 385 -24.95 -16.31 -7.24
C PRO A 385 -23.57 -16.19 -7.88
N LEU A 386 -22.82 -15.14 -7.54
CA LEU A 386 -21.43 -14.95 -7.97
C LEU A 386 -20.42 -15.23 -6.85
N PHE A 387 -20.87 -15.17 -5.60
CA PHE A 387 -20.06 -15.34 -4.40
C PHE A 387 -20.85 -16.10 -3.33
N GLU A 388 -20.14 -16.56 -2.30
CA GLU A 388 -20.67 -17.36 -1.18
C GLU A 388 -21.89 -16.73 -0.50
N GLN A 389 -21.93 -15.41 -0.33
CA GLN A 389 -23.08 -14.72 0.27
C GLN A 389 -24.37 -14.89 -0.55
N GLY A 390 -24.26 -15.01 -1.88
CA GLY A 390 -25.40 -15.35 -2.72
C GLY A 390 -25.88 -16.80 -2.51
N VAL A 391 -24.97 -17.72 -2.22
CA VAL A 391 -25.31 -19.12 -1.88
C VAL A 391 -26.11 -19.19 -0.58
N VAL A 392 -25.67 -18.45 0.43
CA VAL A 392 -26.38 -18.33 1.72
C VAL A 392 -27.79 -17.78 1.51
N ALA A 393 -27.93 -16.71 0.70
CA ALA A 393 -29.22 -16.11 0.39
C ALA A 393 -30.16 -17.10 -0.32
N VAL A 394 -29.69 -17.77 -1.38
CA VAL A 394 -30.49 -18.77 -2.11
C VAL A 394 -30.90 -19.94 -1.21
N PHE A 395 -30.00 -20.43 -0.36
CA PHE A 395 -30.31 -21.49 0.60
C PHE A 395 -31.46 -21.09 1.55
N HIS A 396 -31.39 -19.90 2.15
CA HIS A 396 -32.44 -19.45 3.06
C HIS A 396 -33.76 -19.14 2.34
N GLU A 397 -33.73 -18.64 1.12
CA GLU A 397 -34.95 -18.50 0.33
C GLU A 397 -35.56 -19.85 -0.02
N LEU A 398 -34.75 -20.87 -0.29
CA LEU A 398 -35.24 -22.24 -0.50
C LEU A 398 -35.85 -22.84 0.78
N VAL A 399 -35.27 -22.56 1.95
CA VAL A 399 -35.86 -22.94 3.24
C VAL A 399 -37.19 -22.19 3.47
N GLY A 400 -37.22 -20.89 3.20
CA GLY A 400 -38.41 -20.04 3.33
C GLY A 400 -39.54 -20.41 2.37
N ALA A 401 -39.19 -20.74 1.12
CA ALA A 401 -40.10 -21.27 0.11
C ALA A 401 -40.54 -22.72 0.37
N LYS A 402 -40.06 -23.33 1.46
CA LYS A 402 -40.32 -24.72 1.85
C LYS A 402 -39.96 -25.70 0.73
N LYS A 403 -38.84 -25.45 0.05
CA LYS A 403 -38.20 -26.39 -0.88
C LYS A 403 -37.12 -27.21 -0.22
N LEU A 404 -36.41 -26.60 0.74
CA LEU A 404 -35.56 -27.29 1.69
C LEU A 404 -36.28 -27.37 3.03
N HIS A 405 -36.40 -28.59 3.56
CA HIS A 405 -37.19 -28.89 4.75
C HIS A 405 -36.32 -29.29 5.93
N GLY A 406 -36.82 -29.07 7.14
CA GLY A 406 -36.18 -29.51 8.38
C GLY A 406 -35.13 -28.56 8.91
N TYR A 407 -34.67 -27.56 8.15
CA TYR A 407 -33.68 -26.59 8.59
C TYR A 407 -34.32 -25.45 9.38
N GLN A 408 -33.86 -25.25 10.62
CA GLN A 408 -34.17 -24.07 11.42
C GLN A 408 -32.86 -23.38 11.81
N THR A 409 -32.56 -22.27 11.15
CA THR A 409 -31.39 -21.43 11.43
C THR A 409 -31.53 -20.76 12.78
N TRP A 410 -30.51 -20.91 13.63
CA TRP A 410 -30.48 -20.28 14.95
C TRP A 410 -29.49 -19.12 15.01
N ARG A 411 -28.37 -19.22 14.29
CA ARG A 411 -27.36 -18.16 14.23
C ARG A 411 -26.52 -18.30 12.96
N THR A 412 -26.42 -17.20 12.20
CA THR A 412 -25.38 -16.97 11.20
C THR A 412 -24.22 -16.21 11.85
N ASN A 413 -22.99 -16.42 11.38
CA ASN A 413 -21.82 -15.84 12.03
C ASN A 413 -20.76 -15.40 11.01
N MET A 414 -20.30 -14.15 11.11
CA MET A 414 -19.27 -13.60 10.20
C MET A 414 -17.85 -13.57 10.78
N LYS A 415 -17.66 -13.86 12.08
CA LYS A 415 -16.37 -13.65 12.79
C LYS A 415 -15.84 -14.87 13.54
N ASP A 416 -16.62 -15.93 13.69
CA ASP A 416 -16.24 -17.15 14.43
C ASP A 416 -15.87 -18.30 13.48
N THR A 417 -15.51 -19.45 14.05
CA THR A 417 -14.99 -20.64 13.39
C THR A 417 -15.96 -21.39 12.46
N TYR A 418 -17.28 -21.15 12.49
CA TYR A 418 -18.24 -21.84 11.60
C TYR A 418 -19.32 -20.87 11.12
N ASP A 419 -19.80 -21.06 9.90
CA ASP A 419 -20.67 -20.09 9.22
C ASP A 419 -22.08 -20.07 9.81
N GLU A 420 -22.67 -21.25 10.06
CA GLU A 420 -24.04 -21.34 10.55
C GLU A 420 -24.31 -22.48 11.54
N PHE A 421 -25.08 -22.16 12.59
CA PHE A 421 -25.62 -23.11 13.57
C PHE A 421 -27.09 -23.37 13.28
N VAL A 422 -27.42 -24.62 12.95
CA VAL A 422 -28.76 -25.02 12.52
C VAL A 422 -29.30 -26.15 13.39
N LYS A 423 -30.59 -26.02 13.72
CA LYS A 423 -31.37 -27.12 14.27
C LYS A 423 -32.08 -27.83 13.11
N TYR A 424 -31.66 -29.06 12.82
CA TYR A 424 -32.21 -29.87 11.74
C TYR A 424 -33.21 -30.90 12.29
N LYS A 425 -34.43 -30.91 11.76
CA LYS A 425 -35.49 -31.82 12.15
C LYS A 425 -35.62 -32.95 11.13
N SER A 426 -35.36 -34.17 11.58
CA SER A 426 -35.60 -35.39 10.79
C SER A 426 -36.56 -36.31 11.55
N GLY A 427 -37.77 -36.47 11.00
CA GLY A 427 -38.88 -37.14 11.65
C GLY A 427 -39.29 -36.46 12.96
N LYS A 428 -39.24 -37.21 14.07
CA LYS A 428 -39.57 -36.72 15.44
C LYS A 428 -38.36 -36.22 16.22
N ARG A 429 -37.15 -36.25 15.65
CA ARG A 429 -35.90 -35.89 16.35
C ARG A 429 -35.31 -34.61 15.80
N ASP A 430 -34.71 -33.85 16.71
CA ASP A 430 -33.98 -32.63 16.41
C ASP A 430 -32.47 -32.87 16.55
N TYR A 431 -31.70 -32.42 15.57
CA TYR A 431 -30.26 -32.51 15.51
C TYR A 431 -29.67 -31.10 15.51
N LYS A 432 -28.54 -30.89 16.19
CA LYS A 432 -27.77 -29.65 16.11
C LYS A 432 -26.64 -29.90 15.12
N ILE A 433 -26.64 -29.17 14.02
CA ILE A 433 -25.67 -29.32 12.95
C ILE A 433 -24.98 -28.00 12.65
N LEU A 434 -23.76 -28.11 12.12
CA LEU A 434 -22.97 -27.02 11.58
C LEU A 434 -23.03 -27.10 10.06
N ILE A 435 -23.39 -25.97 9.46
CA ILE A 435 -23.36 -25.78 8.01
C ILE A 435 -22.18 -24.87 7.68
N GLU A 436 -21.42 -25.27 6.66
CA GLU A 436 -20.42 -24.44 6.00
C GLU A 436 -20.92 -24.09 4.61
N PHE A 437 -20.68 -22.85 4.17
CA PHE A 437 -21.03 -22.39 2.83
C PHE A 437 -19.78 -22.20 2.01
N LYS A 438 -19.85 -22.53 0.72
CA LYS A 438 -18.83 -22.18 -0.27
C LYS A 438 -19.48 -21.79 -1.58
N PHE A 439 -18.81 -20.97 -2.39
CA PHE A 439 -19.23 -20.81 -3.78
C PHE A 439 -18.89 -22.06 -4.60
N ASP A 440 -17.60 -22.38 -4.69
CA ASP A 440 -17.07 -23.65 -5.21
C ASP A 440 -16.82 -24.60 -4.03
N ALA A 441 -17.46 -25.77 -4.03
CA ALA A 441 -17.26 -26.78 -3.00
C ALA A 441 -15.77 -27.11 -2.77
N ALA A 442 -14.94 -27.09 -3.82
CA ALA A 442 -13.52 -27.48 -3.73
C ALA A 442 -12.68 -26.52 -2.90
N ASP A 443 -13.16 -25.31 -2.61
CA ASP A 443 -12.45 -24.38 -1.71
C ASP A 443 -12.39 -24.89 -0.27
N ILE A 444 -13.24 -25.85 0.11
CA ILE A 444 -13.13 -26.54 1.40
C ILE A 444 -11.83 -27.36 1.53
N ILE A 445 -11.20 -27.74 0.41
CA ILE A 445 -9.97 -28.55 0.42
C ILE A 445 -8.81 -27.76 1.03
N LYS A 446 -8.61 -26.51 0.59
CA LYS A 446 -7.57 -25.60 1.13
C LYS A 446 -7.74 -25.42 2.65
N ASP A 447 -8.99 -25.21 3.03
CA ASP A 447 -9.43 -25.05 4.40
C ASP A 447 -9.08 -26.28 5.27
N ILE A 448 -9.20 -27.49 4.73
CA ILE A 448 -8.81 -28.75 5.39
C ILE A 448 -7.28 -28.91 5.45
N THR A 449 -6.54 -28.55 4.39
CA THR A 449 -5.09 -28.80 4.31
C THR A 449 -4.25 -27.79 5.11
N ASP A 450 -4.72 -26.55 5.26
CA ASP A 450 -3.94 -25.47 5.86
C ASP A 450 -3.89 -25.49 7.40
N GLY A 451 -4.41 -26.55 8.05
CA GLY A 451 -4.28 -26.76 9.49
C GLY A 451 -4.97 -25.68 10.34
N GLY A 452 -6.04 -25.08 9.81
CA GLY A 452 -6.76 -23.97 10.41
C GLY A 452 -7.44 -24.28 11.76
N LYS A 453 -8.03 -23.24 12.38
CA LYS A 453 -8.75 -23.32 13.67
C LYS A 453 -10.06 -24.13 13.62
N LYS A 454 -10.58 -24.48 12.44
CA LYS A 454 -11.85 -25.21 12.27
C LYS A 454 -11.61 -26.71 12.41
N GLU A 455 -12.38 -27.38 13.27
CA GLU A 455 -12.40 -28.85 13.30
C GLU A 455 -13.40 -29.33 12.24
N TYR A 456 -12.93 -29.54 11.01
CA TYR A 456 -13.77 -29.94 9.87
C TYR A 456 -14.55 -31.24 10.11
N SER A 457 -14.10 -32.11 11.03
CA SER A 457 -14.87 -33.27 11.49
C SER A 457 -16.19 -32.93 12.19
N LYS A 458 -16.40 -31.66 12.58
CA LYS A 458 -17.62 -31.16 13.19
C LYS A 458 -18.62 -30.58 12.19
N ILE A 459 -18.25 -30.39 10.92
CA ILE A 459 -19.16 -29.93 9.87
C ILE A 459 -19.95 -31.13 9.36
N GLN A 460 -21.28 -31.08 9.42
CA GLN A 460 -22.14 -32.17 8.96
C GLN A 460 -22.72 -31.92 7.55
N LEU A 461 -22.78 -30.65 7.13
CA LEU A 461 -23.40 -30.27 5.87
C LEU A 461 -22.60 -29.14 5.21
N LEU A 462 -22.24 -29.34 3.94
CA LEU A 462 -21.69 -28.30 3.08
C LEU A 462 -22.78 -27.84 2.11
N VAL A 463 -22.99 -26.54 1.99
CA VAL A 463 -23.88 -25.95 0.99
C VAL A 463 -23.06 -25.16 0.00
N CYS A 464 -23.20 -25.45 -1.28
CA CYS A 464 -22.42 -24.78 -2.33
C CYS A 464 -23.24 -24.42 -3.55
N TRP A 465 -22.72 -23.50 -4.37
CA TRP A 465 -23.31 -23.24 -5.67
C TRP A 465 -22.93 -24.32 -6.68
N ASP A 466 -21.64 -24.60 -6.82
CA ASP A 466 -21.11 -25.58 -7.77
C ASP A 466 -20.16 -26.59 -7.11
N ILE A 467 -19.94 -27.72 -7.80
CA ILE A 467 -19.05 -28.79 -7.36
C ILE A 467 -18.31 -29.41 -8.54
N ASP A 468 -16.99 -29.16 -8.62
CA ASP A 468 -16.13 -29.79 -9.62
C ASP A 468 -15.56 -31.12 -9.11
N ILE A 469 -16.20 -32.22 -9.51
CA ILE A 469 -15.81 -33.59 -9.15
C ILE A 469 -14.37 -33.90 -9.59
N LYS A 470 -13.89 -33.35 -10.71
CA LYS A 470 -12.52 -33.63 -11.21
C LYS A 470 -11.48 -33.01 -10.28
N LYS A 471 -11.74 -31.78 -9.81
CA LYS A 471 -10.87 -31.06 -8.88
C LYS A 471 -10.78 -31.75 -7.52
N PHE A 472 -11.87 -32.32 -7.02
CA PHE A 472 -11.80 -33.15 -5.80
C PHE A 472 -10.99 -34.43 -6.02
N LYS A 473 -11.16 -35.12 -7.15
CA LYS A 473 -10.42 -36.34 -7.45
C LYS A 473 -8.91 -36.11 -7.60
N SER A 474 -8.49 -35.00 -8.19
CA SER A 474 -7.05 -34.67 -8.31
C SER A 474 -6.38 -34.44 -6.96
N GLU A 475 -7.14 -34.05 -5.94
CA GLU A 475 -6.68 -33.80 -4.57
C GLU A 475 -6.87 -35.04 -3.66
N GLY A 476 -7.26 -36.19 -4.23
CA GLY A 476 -7.39 -37.46 -3.49
C GLY A 476 -8.69 -37.58 -2.68
N TYR A 477 -9.73 -36.80 -3.01
CA TYR A 477 -11.04 -36.86 -2.39
C TYR A 477 -12.08 -37.49 -3.32
N ASP A 478 -12.92 -38.37 -2.77
CA ASP A 478 -14.02 -38.98 -3.51
C ASP A 478 -15.31 -38.19 -3.31
N VAL A 479 -15.94 -37.83 -4.44
CA VAL A 479 -17.27 -37.22 -4.47
C VAL A 479 -18.20 -38.17 -5.19
N ILE A 480 -19.28 -38.55 -4.53
CA ILE A 480 -20.33 -39.41 -5.09
C ILE A 480 -21.64 -38.64 -5.18
N ASP A 481 -22.36 -38.85 -6.28
CA ASP A 481 -23.73 -38.39 -6.41
C ASP A 481 -24.60 -39.08 -5.37
N ASN A 482 -25.51 -38.32 -4.75
CA ASN A 482 -26.49 -38.92 -3.83
C ASN A 482 -27.67 -39.48 -4.63
N GLU A 483 -27.73 -40.81 -4.72
CA GLU A 483 -28.84 -41.53 -5.37
C GLU A 483 -29.97 -41.91 -4.38
N GLU A 484 -29.80 -41.62 -3.08
CA GLU A 484 -30.83 -41.90 -2.08
C GLU A 484 -32.08 -41.02 -2.31
N GLU A 485 -33.26 -41.65 -2.48
CA GLU A 485 -34.53 -40.93 -2.62
C GLU A 485 -34.86 -40.07 -1.39
N THR A 486 -34.45 -40.51 -0.20
CA THR A 486 -34.67 -39.82 1.07
C THR A 486 -33.35 -39.68 1.83
N PRO A 487 -32.47 -38.74 1.45
CA PRO A 487 -31.22 -38.53 2.16
C PRO A 487 -31.49 -38.01 3.57
N PHE A 488 -30.56 -38.25 4.50
CA PHE A 488 -30.70 -37.79 5.90
C PHE A 488 -30.94 -36.28 5.98
N PHE A 489 -30.12 -35.49 5.26
CA PHE A 489 -30.32 -34.05 5.08
C PHE A 489 -31.13 -33.80 3.79
N ASN A 490 -32.30 -33.19 3.92
CA ASN A 490 -33.17 -32.90 2.79
C ASN A 490 -32.46 -31.99 1.77
N GLY A 491 -32.48 -32.38 0.49
CA GLY A 491 -31.80 -31.66 -0.58
C GLY A 491 -30.33 -32.06 -0.80
N THR A 492 -29.80 -33.06 -0.08
CA THR A 492 -28.46 -33.59 -0.35
C THR A 492 -28.36 -34.06 -1.80
N THR A 493 -27.40 -33.51 -2.54
CA THR A 493 -27.14 -33.87 -3.94
C THR A 493 -25.86 -34.68 -4.12
N HIS A 494 -24.91 -34.58 -3.18
CA HIS A 494 -23.65 -35.33 -3.20
C HIS A 494 -23.21 -35.70 -1.78
N LYS A 495 -22.25 -36.64 -1.70
CA LYS A 495 -21.49 -36.94 -0.47
C LYS A 495 -20.00 -36.88 -0.79
N ILE A 496 -19.22 -36.27 0.09
CA ILE A 496 -17.76 -36.20 -0.02
C ILE A 496 -17.14 -37.12 1.04
N SER A 497 -16.24 -38.00 0.60
CA SER A 497 -15.39 -38.81 1.47
C SER A 497 -14.02 -38.14 1.63
N ILE A 498 -13.71 -37.72 2.85
CA ILE A 498 -12.43 -37.11 3.20
C ILE A 498 -11.62 -38.16 3.98
N PRO A 499 -10.48 -38.67 3.45
CA PRO A 499 -9.71 -39.73 4.11
C PRO A 499 -9.32 -39.41 5.56
N GLN A 500 -9.12 -38.13 5.87
CA GLN A 500 -8.75 -37.64 7.21
C GLN A 500 -9.94 -37.53 8.18
N ILE A 501 -11.18 -37.62 7.72
CA ILE A 501 -12.40 -37.49 8.53
C ILE A 501 -13.16 -38.82 8.50
N LYS A 502 -13.42 -39.40 9.67
CA LYS A 502 -14.08 -40.71 9.79
C LYS A 502 -15.53 -40.75 9.28
N ASN A 503 -16.13 -39.58 9.05
CA ASN A 503 -17.50 -39.38 8.57
C ASN A 503 -17.49 -38.71 7.19
N GLN A 504 -18.42 -39.12 6.33
CA GLN A 504 -18.71 -38.43 5.08
C GLN A 504 -19.43 -37.10 5.34
N ILE A 505 -19.12 -36.09 4.53
CA ILE A 505 -19.82 -34.79 4.56
C ILE A 505 -20.92 -34.83 3.51
N SER A 506 -22.17 -34.55 3.93
CA SER A 506 -23.29 -34.35 3.00
C SER A 506 -23.16 -32.99 2.33
N VAL A 507 -23.49 -32.92 1.04
CA VAL A 507 -23.42 -31.69 0.25
C VAL A 507 -24.76 -31.37 -0.39
N ILE A 508 -25.18 -30.11 -0.28
CA ILE A 508 -26.25 -29.51 -1.07
C ILE A 508 -25.61 -28.58 -2.09
N CYS A 509 -25.35 -29.09 -3.30
CA CYS A 509 -25.09 -28.26 -4.47
C CYS A 509 -26.42 -27.66 -4.96
N LEU A 510 -26.60 -26.35 -4.73
CA LEU A 510 -27.85 -25.63 -4.99
C LEU A 510 -28.19 -25.59 -6.48
N LYS A 511 -27.18 -25.46 -7.36
CA LYS A 511 -27.36 -25.50 -8.81
C LYS A 511 -28.00 -26.82 -9.25
N LYS A 512 -27.41 -27.95 -8.85
CA LYS A 512 -27.95 -29.29 -9.14
C LYS A 512 -29.31 -29.52 -8.48
N PHE A 513 -29.52 -29.04 -7.26
CA PHE A 513 -30.81 -29.15 -6.57
C PHE A 513 -31.92 -28.42 -7.33
N LEU A 514 -31.67 -27.18 -7.80
CA LEU A 514 -32.61 -26.40 -8.59
C LEU A 514 -32.91 -27.06 -9.94
N GLU A 515 -31.91 -27.62 -10.60
CA GLU A 515 -32.08 -28.41 -11.84
C GLU A 515 -32.92 -29.67 -11.62
N GLN A 516 -32.82 -30.31 -10.46
CA GLN A 516 -33.63 -31.48 -10.11
C GLN A 516 -35.08 -31.07 -9.78
N GLU A 517 -35.27 -29.95 -9.07
CA GLU A 517 -36.61 -29.44 -8.75
C GLU A 517 -37.36 -28.93 -9.98
N SER A 518 -36.67 -28.36 -10.97
CA SER A 518 -37.28 -27.93 -12.23
C SER A 518 -37.77 -29.10 -13.07
N LYS A 519 -37.09 -30.26 -13.02
CA LYS A 519 -37.48 -31.51 -13.70
C LYS A 519 -38.66 -32.25 -13.04
N LYS A 520 -39.01 -31.92 -11.79
CA LYS A 520 -40.16 -32.50 -11.07
C LYS A 520 -41.48 -31.78 -11.33
N LYS A 521 -41.43 -30.61 -11.98
CA LYS A 521 -42.60 -29.92 -12.54
C LYS A 521 -42.88 -30.44 -13.93
#